data_AF-A0A951XAB2-F1
#
_entry.id   AF-A0A951XAB2-F1
#
_cell.length_a   1.000
_cell.length_b   1.000
_cell.length_c   1.000
_cell.angle_alpha   90.00
_cell.angle_beta   90.00
_cell.angle_gamma   90.00
#
_symmetry.space_group_name_H-M   'P 1'
#
loop_
_entity.id
_entity.type
_entity.pdbx_description
1 polymer ?
#
loop_
_entity_poly.entity_id
_entity_poly.type
_entity_poly.pdbx_seq_one_letter_code
_entity_poly.pdbx_strand_id
1 'polypeptide(L)'
;MKKLLGLLFTGWAIFLWMGCEQQTKQPDDMWNLALSRKSDLKLSTYITAHTVQGLLSSKEGRREAISLLRANGITRVYVEVYRSGLVVSTALLKETTDFFKENGFEVIGGIATVPGNGFGVQQDGPLSWFNWQNKKTQDDLRNVMTSVAPIFDDFIIDDFFCTADTSAESKAAKGDRSWGEYRRALLTELSESVFIKPAKKVNPDIKMIIKYPQWYDRFHMFGYDVATEPPLFDSVWVGTETRGQYTQRFGFVQPYEGFINYRWLASLSGDKIGGAWFDHGDCTAEDFIEQAYQSVLAGAKELVIFNFDSYVTGHPGHHLLRQDFERLANLAAAVAKNPVHGAVAYKPANSDAGGDLYIMDYIGMFGISEVPASEYPENAKVIFLPTQAAKDSAVVEKAIQSLNKGAKLILTTGFLAHARGGEKLAELAQIKWPLKETNVVTRLVDDNGVKTPLEFPITMDYQLTPDKATALLQGGDEAKDVLLTQNEKKNITVVNIHTFSQQDFDAVGEVLLSPRQLGLLEVPQSWANTIRQAFHDEGMPELNAPTRITFQYLNDGNFVVHNYNREKVTVEVRLTGDGKLVNGLNGERLATEGNILKLEMAPRSRIWCVRETR
;
A
#
# COMPACT_ATOMS: atom_id res chain seq x y z
N MET A 1 -37.45 83.22 32.46
CA MET A 1 -38.65 82.58 33.04
C MET A 1 -38.52 81.07 32.80
N LYS A 2 -38.15 80.30 33.84
CA LYS A 2 -38.97 79.23 34.49
C LYS A 2 -39.35 78.09 33.51
N LYS A 3 -39.02 76.79 33.64
CA LYS A 3 -38.61 75.84 34.71
C LYS A 3 -37.98 74.61 34.00
N LEU A 4 -36.89 73.98 34.45
CA LEU A 4 -36.68 72.99 35.54
C LEU A 4 -37.09 71.52 35.22
N LEU A 5 -36.20 70.59 35.61
CA LEU A 5 -36.19 69.09 35.63
C LEU A 5 -35.74 68.39 34.34
N GLY A 6 -34.80 67.43 34.35
CA GLY A 6 -34.01 66.80 35.42
C GLY A 6 -33.14 65.68 34.81
N LEU A 7 -31.91 65.50 35.32
CA LEU A 7 -30.97 64.43 34.93
C LEU A 7 -31.51 63.03 35.28
N LEU A 8 -31.27 62.04 34.42
CA LEU A 8 -31.24 60.62 34.79
C LEU A 8 -30.10 59.91 34.04
N PHE A 9 -29.23 59.28 34.84
CA PHE A 9 -28.12 58.40 34.46
C PHE A 9 -28.63 57.19 33.67
N THR A 10 -27.99 56.86 32.55
CA THR A 10 -28.12 55.55 31.88
C THR A 10 -26.81 54.79 31.95
N GLY A 11 -26.82 53.71 32.75
CA GLY A 11 -25.73 52.75 32.85
C GLY A 11 -25.54 51.96 31.56
N TRP A 12 -24.28 51.75 31.19
CA TRP A 12 -23.87 50.88 30.10
C TRP A 12 -23.86 49.42 30.59
N ALA A 13 -24.77 48.60 30.08
CA ALA A 13 -24.72 47.15 30.23
C ALA A 13 -24.00 46.55 29.00
N ILE A 14 -22.83 45.97 29.25
CA ILE A 14 -22.09 45.17 28.28
C ILE A 14 -22.78 43.81 28.17
N PHE A 15 -23.44 43.55 27.05
CA PHE A 15 -23.95 42.21 26.71
C PHE A 15 -22.81 41.36 26.16
N LEU A 16 -22.30 40.45 27.00
CA LEU A 16 -21.49 39.31 26.56
C LEU A 16 -22.40 38.33 25.81
N TRP A 17 -22.31 38.34 24.48
CA TRP A 17 -22.80 37.23 23.65
C TRP A 17 -21.85 36.04 23.85
N MET A 18 -22.18 35.16 24.80
CA MET A 18 -21.68 33.79 24.76
C MET A 18 -22.33 33.11 23.56
N GLY A 19 -21.56 32.94 22.49
CA GLY A 19 -21.96 32.05 21.40
C GLY A 19 -22.09 30.64 21.94
N CYS A 20 -23.33 30.13 22.00
CA CYS A 20 -23.55 28.69 22.09
C CYS A 20 -22.96 28.06 20.83
N GLU A 21 -21.80 27.42 20.98
CA GLU A 21 -21.32 26.42 20.05
C GLU A 21 -22.44 25.40 19.87
N GLN A 22 -23.04 25.34 18.67
CA GLN A 22 -23.99 24.29 18.33
C GLN A 22 -23.22 22.97 18.43
N GLN A 23 -23.46 22.21 19.50
CA GLN A 23 -23.11 20.80 19.55
C GLN A 23 -23.74 20.15 18.31
N THR A 24 -22.92 19.87 17.31
CA THR A 24 -23.32 19.02 16.17
C THR A 24 -23.79 17.71 16.77
N LYS A 25 -25.10 17.44 16.67
CA LYS A 25 -25.71 16.20 17.14
C LYS A 25 -24.91 15.04 16.53
N GLN A 26 -24.40 14.14 17.38
CA GLN A 26 -23.71 12.96 16.87
C GLN A 26 -24.65 12.21 15.92
N PRO A 27 -24.16 11.74 14.76
CA PRO A 27 -24.99 11.07 13.77
C PRO A 27 -25.68 9.85 14.39
N ASP A 28 -26.99 9.74 14.17
CA ASP A 28 -27.83 8.71 14.80
C ASP A 28 -27.60 7.29 14.22
N ASP A 29 -26.86 7.17 13.10
CA ASP A 29 -26.52 5.90 12.44
C ASP A 29 -25.20 5.97 11.62
N MET A 30 -24.73 4.79 11.20
CA MET A 30 -23.49 4.61 10.42
C MET A 30 -23.51 5.30 9.04
N TRP A 31 -24.67 5.37 8.38
CA TRP A 31 -24.79 6.01 7.07
C TRP A 31 -24.61 7.52 7.18
N ASN A 32 -25.28 8.17 8.14
CA ASN A 32 -25.15 9.60 8.39
C ASN A 32 -23.75 9.97 8.89
N LEU A 33 -23.10 9.10 9.68
CA LEU A 33 -21.69 9.25 10.05
C LEU A 33 -20.77 9.18 8.82
N ALA A 34 -20.97 8.20 7.94
CA ALA A 34 -20.18 8.10 6.71
C ALA A 34 -20.37 9.32 5.79
N LEU A 35 -21.59 9.83 5.66
CA LEU A 35 -21.87 11.03 4.88
C LEU A 35 -21.21 12.28 5.48
N SER A 36 -21.24 12.45 6.80
CA SER A 36 -20.62 13.62 7.46
C SER A 36 -19.09 13.62 7.37
N ARG A 37 -18.48 12.44 7.23
CA ARG A 37 -17.03 12.24 7.14
C ARG A 37 -16.52 11.95 5.72
N LYS A 38 -17.39 12.07 4.71
CA LYS A 38 -17.10 11.69 3.32
C LYS A 38 -15.92 12.42 2.68
N SER A 39 -15.59 13.64 3.14
CA SER A 39 -14.41 14.39 2.71
C SER A 39 -13.10 13.86 3.28
N ASP A 40 -13.17 13.18 4.43
CA ASP A 40 -12.01 12.64 5.14
C ASP A 40 -11.73 11.20 4.69
N LEU A 41 -12.78 10.37 4.66
CA LEU A 41 -12.69 8.97 4.25
C LEU A 41 -14.02 8.47 3.69
N LYS A 42 -13.97 7.87 2.50
CA LYS A 42 -15.12 7.25 1.84
C LYS A 42 -15.04 5.73 1.95
N LEU A 43 -16.14 5.08 2.31
CA LEU A 43 -16.29 3.64 2.17
C LEU A 43 -17.09 3.30 0.91
N SER A 44 -16.56 2.35 0.15
CA SER A 44 -17.12 1.86 -1.09
C SER A 44 -17.15 0.34 -1.12
N THR A 45 -18.01 -0.25 -1.95
CA THR A 45 -17.95 -1.70 -2.23
C THR A 45 -18.15 -2.00 -3.70
N TYR A 46 -17.57 -3.12 -4.12
CA TYR A 46 -17.70 -3.63 -5.48
C TYR A 46 -18.75 -4.74 -5.57
N ILE A 47 -19.68 -4.60 -6.50
CA ILE A 47 -20.81 -5.51 -6.72
C ILE A 47 -20.55 -6.29 -8.00
N THR A 48 -20.38 -7.60 -7.90
CA THR A 48 -20.01 -8.44 -9.06
C THR A 48 -21.15 -8.57 -10.07
N ALA A 49 -20.82 -8.88 -11.33
CA ALA A 49 -21.79 -9.06 -12.40
C ALA A 49 -22.83 -10.15 -12.05
N HIS A 50 -22.40 -11.19 -11.35
CA HIS A 50 -23.28 -12.26 -10.86
C HIS A 50 -24.26 -11.74 -9.80
N THR A 51 -23.81 -10.90 -8.87
CA THR A 51 -24.68 -10.25 -7.88
C THR A 51 -25.68 -9.30 -8.53
N VAL A 52 -25.24 -8.53 -9.53
CA VAL A 52 -26.13 -7.65 -10.29
C VAL A 52 -27.22 -8.46 -11.00
N GLN A 53 -26.84 -9.52 -11.70
CA GLN A 53 -27.76 -10.39 -12.43
C GLN A 53 -28.69 -11.20 -11.52
N GLY A 54 -28.21 -11.61 -10.35
CA GLY A 54 -28.93 -12.45 -9.40
C GLY A 54 -29.77 -11.65 -8.41
N LEU A 55 -29.11 -10.95 -7.48
CA LEU A 55 -29.79 -10.24 -6.40
C LEU A 55 -30.48 -8.96 -6.89
N LEU A 56 -29.78 -8.15 -7.69
CA LEU A 56 -30.24 -6.80 -8.04
C LEU A 56 -31.22 -6.75 -9.21
N SER A 57 -31.54 -7.90 -9.81
CA SER A 57 -32.61 -8.01 -10.83
C SER A 57 -34.01 -7.89 -10.25
N SER A 58 -34.18 -8.04 -8.93
CA SER A 58 -35.45 -7.91 -8.22
C SER A 58 -35.54 -6.60 -7.42
N LYS A 59 -36.76 -6.10 -7.20
CA LYS A 59 -36.99 -4.91 -6.37
C LYS A 59 -36.63 -5.19 -4.91
N GLU A 60 -36.90 -6.39 -4.44
CA GLU A 60 -36.65 -6.87 -3.09
C GLU A 60 -35.14 -6.92 -2.81
N GLY A 61 -34.35 -7.54 -3.70
CA GLY A 61 -32.90 -7.61 -3.55
C GLY A 61 -32.22 -6.25 -3.64
N ARG A 62 -32.71 -5.34 -4.50
CA ARG A 62 -32.27 -3.94 -4.52
C ARG A 62 -32.53 -3.20 -3.20
N ARG A 63 -33.71 -3.39 -2.61
CA ARG A 63 -34.06 -2.80 -1.30
C ARG A 63 -33.19 -3.37 -0.18
N GLU A 64 -32.93 -4.68 -0.19
CA GLU A 64 -32.04 -5.33 0.78
C GLU A 64 -30.60 -4.81 0.66
N ALA A 65 -30.10 -4.64 -0.57
CA ALA A 65 -28.79 -4.07 -0.81
C ALA A 65 -28.63 -2.68 -0.19
N ILE A 66 -29.60 -1.77 -0.35
CA ILE A 66 -29.56 -0.46 0.31
C ILE A 66 -29.44 -0.61 1.83
N SER A 67 -30.22 -1.49 2.42
CA SER A 67 -30.21 -1.70 3.87
C SER A 67 -28.81 -2.14 4.35
N LEU A 68 -28.21 -3.11 3.67
CA LEU A 68 -26.87 -3.61 4.01
C LEU A 68 -25.80 -2.52 3.80
N LEU A 69 -25.84 -1.80 2.68
CA LEU A 69 -24.87 -0.74 2.38
C LEU A 69 -24.93 0.39 3.40
N ARG A 70 -26.14 0.88 3.73
CA ARG A 70 -26.34 1.94 4.74
C ARG A 70 -25.90 1.48 6.13
N ALA A 71 -26.24 0.25 6.53
CA ALA A 71 -25.81 -0.30 7.81
C ALA A 71 -24.27 -0.39 7.94
N ASN A 72 -23.55 -0.42 6.81
CA ASN A 72 -22.09 -0.47 6.75
C ASN A 72 -21.44 0.87 6.37
N GLY A 73 -22.22 1.96 6.25
CA GLY A 73 -21.67 3.28 5.89
C GLY A 73 -21.09 3.37 4.48
N ILE A 74 -21.45 2.43 3.59
CA ILE A 74 -20.97 2.43 2.21
C ILE A 74 -21.68 3.54 1.47
N THR A 75 -20.98 4.55 0.93
CA THR A 75 -21.59 5.71 0.25
C THR A 75 -21.39 5.71 -1.27
N ARG A 76 -20.58 4.77 -1.77
CA ARG A 76 -20.33 4.56 -3.20
C ARG A 76 -20.33 3.07 -3.52
N VAL A 77 -20.88 2.73 -4.68
CA VAL A 77 -20.89 1.36 -5.20
C VAL A 77 -20.23 1.30 -6.57
N TYR A 78 -19.48 0.24 -6.81
CA TYR A 78 -18.98 -0.11 -8.13
C TYR A 78 -19.86 -1.24 -8.68
N VAL A 79 -20.48 -1.01 -9.83
CA VAL A 79 -21.42 -1.96 -10.45
C VAL A 79 -20.71 -2.62 -11.62
N GLU A 80 -20.40 -3.91 -11.46
CA GLU A 80 -19.68 -4.66 -12.48
C GLU A 80 -20.58 -5.03 -13.67
N VAL A 81 -20.07 -4.77 -14.88
CA VAL A 81 -20.79 -5.02 -16.13
C VAL A 81 -20.51 -6.39 -16.73
N TYR A 82 -19.37 -6.98 -16.37
CA TYR A 82 -18.92 -8.26 -16.90
C TYR A 82 -18.00 -9.00 -15.93
N ARG A 83 -18.18 -10.32 -15.84
CA ARG A 83 -17.25 -11.26 -15.18
C ARG A 83 -17.43 -12.67 -15.71
N SER A 84 -16.33 -13.34 -16.02
CA SER A 84 -16.27 -14.79 -16.31
C SER A 84 -17.31 -15.28 -17.32
N GLY A 85 -17.52 -14.53 -18.42
CA GLY A 85 -18.45 -14.88 -19.49
C GLY A 85 -19.88 -14.35 -19.30
N LEU A 86 -20.21 -13.79 -18.14
CA LEU A 86 -21.49 -13.12 -17.92
C LEU A 86 -21.36 -11.63 -18.28
N VAL A 87 -22.08 -11.19 -19.32
CA VAL A 87 -22.30 -9.77 -19.63
C VAL A 87 -23.69 -9.38 -19.12
N VAL A 88 -23.76 -8.39 -18.22
CA VAL A 88 -25.05 -7.91 -17.67
C VAL A 88 -25.77 -7.07 -18.72
N SER A 89 -27.08 -7.27 -18.88
CA SER A 89 -27.86 -6.47 -19.84
C SER A 89 -27.85 -4.98 -19.50
N THR A 90 -27.77 -4.12 -20.53
CA THR A 90 -27.74 -2.65 -20.36
C THR A 90 -29.01 -2.11 -19.70
N ALA A 91 -30.16 -2.75 -19.93
CA ALA A 91 -31.42 -2.40 -19.27
C ALA A 91 -31.33 -2.60 -17.75
N LEU A 92 -30.80 -3.75 -17.30
CA LEU A 92 -30.62 -4.04 -15.88
C LEU A 92 -29.54 -3.14 -15.25
N LEU A 93 -28.43 -2.89 -15.96
CA LEU A 93 -27.38 -1.98 -15.49
C LEU A 93 -27.92 -0.56 -15.29
N LYS A 94 -28.70 -0.06 -16.25
CA LYS A 94 -29.34 1.26 -16.14
C LYS A 94 -30.31 1.31 -14.97
N GLU A 95 -31.21 0.33 -14.85
CA GLU A 95 -32.17 0.26 -13.74
C GLU A 95 -31.46 0.22 -12.38
N THR A 96 -30.41 -0.59 -12.26
CA THR A 96 -29.62 -0.73 -11.01
C THR A 96 -28.87 0.57 -10.69
N THR A 97 -28.27 1.21 -11.68
CA THR A 97 -27.52 2.47 -11.52
C THR A 97 -28.43 3.61 -11.11
N ASP A 98 -29.56 3.79 -11.80
CA ASP A 98 -30.56 4.81 -11.47
C ASP A 98 -31.08 4.59 -10.06
N PHE A 99 -31.42 3.35 -9.69
CA PHE A 99 -31.90 3.02 -8.35
C PHE A 99 -30.91 3.40 -7.23
N PHE A 100 -29.61 3.12 -7.39
CA PHE A 100 -28.60 3.53 -6.41
C PHE A 100 -28.42 5.06 -6.38
N LYS A 101 -28.37 5.72 -7.54
CA LYS A 101 -28.26 7.20 -7.62
C LYS A 101 -29.45 7.89 -6.95
N GLU A 102 -30.68 7.43 -7.21
CA GLU A 102 -31.93 7.94 -6.59
C GLU A 102 -31.94 7.75 -5.06
N ASN A 103 -31.19 6.77 -4.55
CA ASN A 103 -31.06 6.50 -3.12
C ASN A 103 -29.81 7.11 -2.47
N GLY A 104 -29.11 8.00 -3.18
CA GLY A 104 -28.03 8.85 -2.66
C GLY A 104 -26.63 8.23 -2.73
N PHE A 105 -26.44 7.13 -3.45
CA PHE A 105 -25.12 6.53 -3.67
C PHE A 105 -24.42 7.13 -4.88
N GLU A 106 -23.10 7.28 -4.78
CA GLU A 106 -22.28 7.44 -5.98
C GLU A 106 -22.13 6.07 -6.66
N VAL A 107 -22.19 6.05 -7.99
CA VAL A 107 -22.14 4.80 -8.77
C VAL A 107 -21.05 4.89 -9.82
N ILE A 108 -20.14 3.93 -9.80
CA ILE A 108 -19.05 3.78 -10.78
C ILE A 108 -19.28 2.45 -11.52
N GLY A 109 -19.11 2.42 -12.85
CA GLY A 109 -19.14 1.17 -13.60
C GLY A 109 -17.82 0.41 -13.43
N GLY A 110 -17.83 -0.92 -13.42
CA GLY A 110 -16.62 -1.74 -13.29
C GLY A 110 -16.57 -2.91 -14.26
N ILE A 111 -15.38 -3.41 -14.57
CA ILE A 111 -15.21 -4.64 -15.34
C ILE A 111 -14.07 -5.50 -14.79
N ALA A 112 -14.35 -6.77 -14.49
CA ALA A 112 -13.30 -7.77 -14.27
C ALA A 112 -12.93 -8.44 -15.60
N THR A 113 -11.69 -8.22 -16.04
CA THR A 113 -11.20 -8.73 -17.32
C THR A 113 -10.69 -10.17 -17.21
N VAL A 114 -11.60 -11.09 -16.88
CA VAL A 114 -11.33 -12.54 -16.81
C VAL A 114 -12.08 -13.31 -17.90
N PRO A 115 -11.48 -14.34 -18.51
CA PRO A 115 -12.14 -15.16 -19.54
C PRO A 115 -13.31 -15.96 -18.99
N GLY A 116 -14.22 -16.33 -19.88
CA GLY A 116 -15.36 -17.18 -19.54
C GLY A 116 -15.98 -17.85 -20.75
N ASN A 117 -17.01 -18.66 -20.52
CA ASN A 117 -17.56 -19.54 -21.55
C ASN A 117 -18.01 -18.74 -22.79
N GLY A 118 -17.29 -18.91 -23.89
CA GLY A 118 -17.55 -18.22 -25.16
C GLY A 118 -17.13 -16.74 -25.20
N PHE A 119 -16.56 -16.17 -24.13
CA PHE A 119 -16.16 -14.75 -24.06
C PHE A 119 -14.64 -14.60 -23.90
N GLY A 120 -14.04 -13.85 -24.84
CA GLY A 120 -12.60 -13.79 -25.07
C GLY A 120 -11.94 -15.15 -25.23
N VAL A 121 -10.61 -15.18 -25.16
CA VAL A 121 -9.79 -16.39 -25.24
C VAL A 121 -8.91 -16.44 -24.00
N GLN A 122 -8.90 -17.58 -23.30
CA GLN A 122 -8.01 -17.79 -22.17
C GLN A 122 -6.56 -17.90 -22.63
N GLN A 123 -5.63 -17.36 -21.85
CA GLN A 123 -4.19 -17.47 -22.11
C GLN A 123 -3.66 -18.90 -21.97
N ASP A 124 -2.52 -19.16 -22.62
CA ASP A 124 -1.62 -20.27 -22.32
C ASP A 124 -0.64 -19.82 -21.22
N GLY A 125 -1.07 -19.92 -19.96
CA GLY A 125 -0.30 -19.52 -18.78
C GLY A 125 -0.80 -20.18 -17.49
N PRO A 126 -0.09 -20.02 -16.37
CA PRO A 126 -0.42 -20.70 -15.10
C PRO A 126 -1.70 -20.20 -14.44
N LEU A 127 -2.11 -18.96 -14.74
CA LEU A 127 -3.32 -18.33 -14.21
C LEU A 127 -4.39 -18.18 -15.29
N SER A 128 -5.65 -18.05 -14.88
CA SER A 128 -6.80 -17.95 -15.79
C SER A 128 -7.07 -16.50 -16.23
N TRP A 129 -6.15 -15.90 -16.99
CA TRP A 129 -6.32 -14.57 -17.58
C TRP A 129 -6.58 -14.63 -19.10
N PHE A 130 -6.86 -13.48 -19.69
CA PHE A 130 -7.06 -13.37 -21.13
C PHE A 130 -5.74 -13.51 -21.93
N ASN A 131 -5.85 -14.14 -23.09
CA ASN A 131 -4.96 -13.87 -24.21
C ASN A 131 -5.40 -12.54 -24.84
N TRP A 132 -4.63 -11.49 -24.56
CA TRP A 132 -4.89 -10.12 -25.03
C TRP A 132 -4.49 -9.87 -26.49
N GLN A 133 -3.58 -10.70 -27.03
CA GLN A 133 -3.19 -10.60 -28.43
C GLN A 133 -4.34 -11.03 -29.36
N ASN A 134 -5.18 -11.95 -28.87
CA ASN A 134 -6.26 -12.51 -29.65
C ASN A 134 -7.35 -11.47 -29.96
N LYS A 135 -7.65 -11.32 -31.25
CA LYS A 135 -8.63 -10.35 -31.75
C LYS A 135 -10.04 -10.55 -31.17
N LYS A 136 -10.44 -11.78 -30.86
CA LYS A 136 -11.75 -12.07 -30.24
C LYS A 136 -11.85 -11.43 -28.85
N THR A 137 -10.82 -11.58 -28.02
CA THR A 137 -10.75 -10.94 -26.69
C THR A 137 -10.93 -9.44 -26.80
N GLN A 138 -10.19 -8.80 -27.71
CA GLN A 138 -10.25 -7.36 -27.92
C GLN A 138 -11.63 -6.90 -28.41
N ASP A 139 -12.25 -7.66 -29.32
CA ASP A 139 -13.56 -7.32 -29.89
C ASP A 139 -14.70 -7.49 -28.88
N ASP A 140 -14.68 -8.60 -28.13
CA ASP A 140 -15.68 -8.87 -27.09
C ASP A 140 -15.68 -7.76 -26.02
N LEU A 141 -14.49 -7.37 -25.53
CA LEU A 141 -14.36 -6.30 -24.54
C LEU A 141 -14.73 -4.92 -25.11
N ARG A 142 -14.35 -4.61 -26.36
CA ARG A 142 -14.74 -3.35 -27.02
C ARG A 142 -16.25 -3.23 -27.16
N ASN A 143 -16.93 -4.34 -27.48
CA ASN A 143 -18.38 -4.39 -27.59
C ASN A 143 -19.04 -4.12 -26.23
N VAL A 144 -18.55 -4.75 -25.14
CA VAL A 144 -19.01 -4.44 -23.77
C VAL A 144 -18.82 -2.96 -23.47
N MET A 145 -17.61 -2.41 -23.63
CA MET A 145 -17.31 -1.01 -23.33
C MET A 145 -18.20 -0.03 -24.09
N THR A 146 -18.40 -0.25 -25.40
CA THR A 146 -19.26 0.61 -26.23
C THR A 146 -20.72 0.56 -25.76
N SER A 147 -21.19 -0.60 -25.30
CA SER A 147 -22.58 -0.79 -24.87
C SER A 147 -22.90 -0.18 -23.50
N VAL A 148 -21.93 -0.13 -22.59
CA VAL A 148 -22.15 0.28 -21.19
C VAL A 148 -21.70 1.71 -20.89
N ALA A 149 -20.77 2.28 -21.67
CA ALA A 149 -20.26 3.64 -21.46
C ALA A 149 -21.36 4.74 -21.42
N PRO A 150 -22.50 4.64 -22.12
CA PRO A 150 -23.59 5.62 -21.98
C PRO A 150 -24.29 5.63 -20.61
N ILE A 151 -24.04 4.64 -19.74
CA ILE A 151 -24.73 4.47 -18.45
C ILE A 151 -23.94 5.13 -17.30
N PHE A 152 -22.62 5.23 -17.43
CA PHE A 152 -21.72 5.59 -16.33
C PHE A 152 -20.94 6.87 -16.61
N ASP A 153 -20.76 7.68 -15.57
CA ASP A 153 -19.94 8.90 -15.59
C ASP A 153 -18.45 8.58 -15.31
N ASP A 154 -18.21 7.60 -14.44
CA ASP A 154 -16.90 7.06 -14.08
C ASP A 154 -16.89 5.54 -14.29
N PHE A 155 -15.77 4.99 -14.77
CA PHE A 155 -15.66 3.56 -15.07
C PHE A 155 -14.26 3.00 -14.75
N ILE A 156 -14.21 1.89 -14.01
CA ILE A 156 -12.97 1.22 -13.59
C ILE A 156 -12.70 -0.08 -14.34
N ILE A 157 -11.45 -0.25 -14.77
CA ILE A 157 -10.89 -1.53 -15.19
C ILE A 157 -10.22 -2.17 -13.97
N ASP A 158 -10.72 -3.34 -13.57
CA ASP A 158 -10.19 -4.12 -12.44
C ASP A 158 -8.79 -4.67 -12.73
N ASP A 159 -8.10 -5.13 -11.69
CA ASP A 159 -6.68 -5.49 -11.73
C ASP A 159 -6.37 -6.87 -12.37
N PHE A 160 -7.38 -7.50 -12.97
CA PHE A 160 -7.21 -8.62 -13.89
C PHE A 160 -6.71 -8.17 -15.28
N PHE A 161 -6.43 -6.88 -15.48
CA PHE A 161 -5.83 -6.34 -16.71
C PHE A 161 -4.34 -6.68 -16.81
N CYS A 162 -4.04 -7.98 -16.82
CA CYS A 162 -2.70 -8.54 -16.86
C CYS A 162 -2.66 -9.84 -17.67
N THR A 163 -1.46 -10.33 -17.97
CA THR A 163 -1.27 -11.59 -18.71
C THR A 163 0.07 -12.24 -18.47
N ALA A 164 0.06 -13.58 -18.47
CA ALA A 164 1.21 -14.45 -18.52
C ALA A 164 1.21 -15.30 -19.81
N ASP A 165 0.44 -14.90 -20.83
CA ASP A 165 0.25 -15.68 -22.05
C ASP A 165 1.57 -16.05 -22.73
N THR A 166 1.64 -17.29 -23.20
CA THR A 166 2.76 -17.83 -23.98
C THR A 166 2.28 -18.60 -25.22
N SER A 167 1.05 -18.34 -25.67
CA SER A 167 0.48 -18.93 -26.87
C SER A 167 1.34 -18.68 -28.12
N ALA A 168 1.15 -19.48 -29.17
CA ALA A 168 1.89 -19.31 -30.42
C ALA A 168 1.68 -17.91 -31.04
N GLU A 169 0.46 -17.37 -30.93
CA GLU A 169 0.11 -16.03 -31.38
C GLU A 169 0.89 -14.95 -30.60
N SER A 170 0.87 -15.02 -29.27
CA SER A 170 1.64 -14.07 -28.43
C SER A 170 3.15 -14.24 -28.60
N LYS A 171 3.66 -15.46 -28.81
CA LYS A 171 5.08 -15.69 -29.12
C LYS A 171 5.47 -15.03 -30.44
N ALA A 172 4.64 -15.16 -31.48
CA ALA A 172 4.86 -14.50 -32.76
C ALA A 172 4.82 -12.97 -32.62
N ALA A 173 3.84 -12.43 -31.89
CA ALA A 173 3.69 -10.99 -31.66
C ALA A 173 4.82 -10.39 -30.81
N LYS A 174 5.29 -11.11 -29.78
CA LYS A 174 6.44 -10.71 -28.96
C LYS A 174 7.67 -10.44 -29.83
N GLY A 175 7.94 -11.31 -30.80
CA GLY A 175 9.17 -11.26 -31.60
C GLY A 175 10.40 -11.39 -30.72
N ASP A 176 11.40 -10.54 -30.92
CA ASP A 176 12.68 -10.58 -30.19
C ASP A 176 12.64 -9.86 -28.83
N ARG A 177 11.54 -9.18 -28.49
CA ARG A 177 11.37 -8.48 -27.21
C ARG A 177 11.36 -9.45 -26.03
N SER A 178 11.70 -8.97 -24.84
CA SER A 178 11.37 -9.70 -23.61
C SER A 178 9.86 -9.81 -23.41
N TRP A 179 9.40 -10.75 -22.58
CA TRP A 179 7.98 -10.87 -22.25
C TRP A 179 7.44 -9.60 -21.57
N GLY A 180 8.19 -9.01 -20.63
CA GLY A 180 7.76 -7.80 -19.95
C GLY A 180 7.61 -6.60 -20.90
N GLU A 181 8.57 -6.39 -21.81
CA GLU A 181 8.48 -5.32 -22.82
C GLU A 181 7.27 -5.50 -23.75
N TYR A 182 7.04 -6.72 -24.23
CA TYR A 182 5.89 -7.01 -25.08
C TYR A 182 4.56 -6.81 -24.36
N ARG A 183 4.40 -7.37 -23.16
CA ARG A 183 3.15 -7.33 -22.41
C ARG A 183 2.78 -5.90 -22.02
N ARG A 184 3.75 -5.10 -21.54
CA ARG A 184 3.54 -3.68 -21.23
C ARG A 184 3.09 -2.88 -22.45
N ALA A 185 3.78 -3.05 -23.58
CA ALA A 185 3.42 -2.38 -24.82
C ALA A 185 2.01 -2.78 -25.29
N LEU A 186 1.67 -4.07 -25.22
CA LEU A 186 0.36 -4.59 -25.58
C LEU A 186 -0.74 -4.00 -24.70
N LEU A 187 -0.62 -4.07 -23.37
CA LEU A 187 -1.69 -3.60 -22.48
C LEU A 187 -1.82 -2.08 -22.45
N THR A 188 -0.72 -1.34 -22.65
CA THR A 188 -0.78 0.11 -22.87
C THR A 188 -1.58 0.46 -24.13
N GLU A 189 -1.34 -0.24 -25.25
CA GLU A 189 -2.10 -0.03 -26.50
C GLU A 189 -3.58 -0.40 -26.33
N LEU A 190 -3.87 -1.51 -25.65
CA LEU A 190 -5.23 -1.99 -25.46
C LEU A 190 -6.03 -1.13 -24.46
N SER A 191 -5.38 -0.51 -23.48
CA SER A 191 -5.98 0.52 -22.63
C SER A 191 -6.66 1.60 -23.48
N GLU A 192 -5.98 2.10 -24.51
CA GLU A 192 -6.56 3.08 -25.43
C GLU A 192 -7.57 2.47 -26.41
N SER A 193 -7.20 1.39 -27.11
CA SER A 193 -7.93 0.91 -28.29
C SER A 193 -9.15 0.01 -27.99
N VAL A 194 -9.21 -0.58 -26.80
CA VAL A 194 -10.31 -1.44 -26.33
C VAL A 194 -11.19 -0.72 -25.32
N PHE A 195 -10.60 0.09 -24.43
CA PHE A 195 -11.33 0.70 -23.32
C PHE A 195 -11.57 2.20 -23.50
N ILE A 196 -10.51 3.02 -23.47
CA ILE A 196 -10.65 4.49 -23.36
C ILE A 196 -11.29 5.10 -24.62
N LYS A 197 -10.74 4.87 -25.82
CA LYS A 197 -11.25 5.48 -27.06
C LYS A 197 -12.67 4.99 -27.39
N PRO A 198 -12.98 3.68 -27.29
CA PRO A 198 -14.35 3.20 -27.52
C PRO A 198 -15.37 3.81 -26.56
N ALA A 199 -15.05 3.91 -25.25
CA ALA A 199 -15.92 4.53 -24.26
C ALA A 199 -16.12 6.03 -24.54
N LYS A 200 -15.03 6.79 -24.71
CA LYS A 200 -15.09 8.24 -24.98
C LYS A 200 -15.77 8.59 -26.31
N LYS A 201 -15.80 7.67 -27.28
CA LYS A 201 -16.53 7.88 -28.54
C LYS A 201 -18.05 7.97 -28.34
N VAL A 202 -18.60 7.21 -27.40
CA VAL A 202 -20.06 7.20 -27.13
C VAL A 202 -20.44 8.07 -25.94
N ASN A 203 -19.53 8.27 -24.99
CA ASN A 203 -19.68 9.19 -23.87
C ASN A 203 -18.37 10.00 -23.69
N PRO A 204 -18.23 11.16 -24.34
CA PRO A 204 -16.99 11.96 -24.30
C PRO A 204 -16.55 12.39 -22.90
N ASP A 205 -17.50 12.50 -21.96
CA ASP A 205 -17.27 12.98 -20.60
C ASP A 205 -16.91 11.85 -19.62
N ILE A 206 -16.94 10.58 -20.06
CA ILE A 206 -16.61 9.45 -19.19
C ILE A 206 -15.17 9.54 -18.67
N LYS A 207 -15.04 9.34 -17.36
CA LYS A 207 -13.75 9.23 -16.67
C LYS A 207 -13.36 7.77 -16.54
N MET A 208 -12.14 7.48 -16.96
CA MET A 208 -11.60 6.12 -16.96
C MET A 208 -10.62 5.93 -15.82
N ILE A 209 -10.79 4.83 -15.09
CA ILE A 209 -10.00 4.45 -13.93
C ILE A 209 -9.29 3.13 -14.21
N ILE A 210 -8.02 3.03 -13.85
CA ILE A 210 -7.27 1.77 -13.82
C ILE A 210 -6.99 1.35 -12.37
N LYS A 211 -7.23 0.08 -12.05
CA LYS A 211 -6.79 -0.53 -10.80
C LYS A 211 -5.48 -1.30 -11.03
N TYR A 212 -4.49 -1.06 -10.18
CA TYR A 212 -3.30 -1.91 -10.07
C TYR A 212 -3.46 -2.90 -8.90
N PRO A 213 -2.95 -4.14 -9.02
CA PRO A 213 -3.00 -5.14 -7.95
C PRO A 213 -1.91 -4.88 -6.89
N GLN A 214 -1.76 -5.77 -5.90
CA GLN A 214 -0.78 -5.58 -4.81
C GLN A 214 0.68 -5.98 -5.12
N TRP A 215 0.93 -6.81 -6.13
CA TRP A 215 2.25 -7.40 -6.43
C TRP A 215 3.21 -6.45 -7.16
N TYR A 216 3.52 -5.32 -6.52
CA TYR A 216 4.15 -4.12 -7.12
C TYR A 216 5.54 -4.32 -7.72
N ASP A 217 6.30 -5.32 -7.28
CA ASP A 217 7.59 -5.64 -7.89
C ASP A 217 7.45 -6.41 -9.20
N ARG A 218 6.32 -7.07 -9.44
CA ARG A 218 6.11 -7.95 -10.59
C ARG A 218 5.21 -7.37 -11.69
N PHE A 219 4.64 -6.18 -11.47
CA PHE A 219 3.79 -5.45 -12.44
C PHE A 219 4.25 -5.57 -13.90
N HIS A 220 5.50 -5.17 -14.14
CA HIS A 220 6.07 -5.11 -15.48
C HIS A 220 6.25 -6.49 -16.14
N MET A 221 6.30 -7.59 -15.38
CA MET A 221 6.37 -8.94 -15.92
C MET A 221 5.04 -9.40 -16.53
N PHE A 222 3.93 -8.84 -16.04
CA PHE A 222 2.56 -9.26 -16.38
C PHE A 222 1.76 -8.19 -17.12
N GLY A 223 2.42 -7.10 -17.51
CA GLY A 223 1.91 -6.15 -18.49
C GLY A 223 1.49 -4.79 -17.96
N TYR A 224 1.52 -4.57 -16.64
CA TYR A 224 1.31 -3.24 -16.09
C TYR A 224 2.51 -2.34 -16.42
N ASP A 225 2.25 -1.22 -17.08
CA ASP A 225 3.24 -0.19 -17.39
C ASP A 225 2.96 1.06 -16.56
N VAL A 226 3.54 1.09 -15.36
CA VAL A 226 3.33 2.21 -14.43
C VAL A 226 3.96 3.53 -14.88
N ALA A 227 4.76 3.53 -15.96
CA ALA A 227 5.31 4.76 -16.54
C ALA A 227 4.37 5.37 -17.57
N THR A 228 3.69 4.54 -18.38
CA THR A 228 2.89 5.01 -19.52
C THR A 228 1.39 4.90 -19.31
N GLU A 229 0.89 3.96 -18.51
CA GLU A 229 -0.54 3.78 -18.28
C GLU A 229 -1.17 4.87 -17.40
N PRO A 230 -0.63 5.26 -16.22
CA PRO A 230 -1.27 6.27 -15.37
C PRO A 230 -1.57 7.62 -16.07
N PRO A 231 -0.70 8.11 -16.99
CA PRO A 231 -1.03 9.28 -17.81
C PRO A 231 -2.29 9.13 -18.69
N LEU A 232 -2.62 7.92 -19.16
CA LEU A 232 -3.75 7.66 -20.05
C LEU A 232 -5.11 7.68 -19.34
N PHE A 233 -5.13 7.35 -18.05
CA PHE A 233 -6.34 7.27 -17.25
C PHE A 233 -6.62 8.58 -16.51
N ASP A 234 -7.88 8.81 -16.16
CA ASP A 234 -8.29 9.98 -15.39
C ASP A 234 -7.91 9.82 -13.91
N SER A 235 -7.87 8.59 -13.39
CA SER A 235 -7.48 8.30 -12.00
C SER A 235 -7.00 6.84 -11.80
N VAL A 236 -6.33 6.54 -10.66
CA VAL A 236 -5.63 5.27 -10.38
C VAL A 236 -6.01 4.68 -9.02
N TRP A 237 -6.43 3.41 -8.97
CA TRP A 237 -6.75 2.69 -7.74
C TRP A 237 -5.69 1.64 -7.47
N VAL A 238 -5.55 1.26 -6.19
CA VAL A 238 -4.46 0.40 -5.74
C VAL A 238 -4.97 -0.75 -4.90
N GLY A 239 -4.57 -1.96 -5.26
CA GLY A 239 -4.75 -3.16 -4.45
C GLY A 239 -3.85 -3.13 -3.21
N THR A 240 -4.47 -3.32 -2.06
CA THR A 240 -3.85 -3.41 -0.73
C THR A 240 -4.30 -4.69 -0.02
N GLU A 241 -4.59 -5.75 -0.78
CA GLU A 241 -5.17 -7.03 -0.35
C GLU A 241 -4.19 -7.94 0.45
N THR A 242 -3.55 -7.45 1.51
CA THR A 242 -2.46 -8.17 2.18
C THR A 242 -2.89 -9.49 2.83
N ARG A 243 -4.18 -9.61 3.19
CA ARG A 243 -4.79 -10.83 3.75
C ARG A 243 -3.99 -11.44 4.92
N GLY A 244 -4.05 -12.76 5.12
CA GLY A 244 -3.38 -13.43 6.22
C GLY A 244 -1.86 -13.59 6.02
N GLN A 245 -1.05 -12.86 6.79
CA GLN A 245 0.43 -12.89 6.66
C GLN A 245 1.11 -14.26 6.99
N TYR A 246 0.33 -15.24 7.45
CA TYR A 246 0.82 -16.55 7.90
C TYR A 246 0.21 -17.72 7.09
N THR A 247 -0.50 -17.42 6.01
CA THR A 247 -1.17 -18.42 5.19
C THR A 247 -0.58 -18.43 3.79
N GLN A 248 -0.35 -19.61 3.25
CA GLN A 248 0.22 -19.74 1.91
C GLN A 248 -0.79 -19.40 0.80
N ARG A 249 -2.10 -19.51 1.08
CA ARG A 249 -3.18 -19.44 0.07
C ARG A 249 -3.11 -18.18 -0.79
N PHE A 250 -2.71 -17.05 -0.20
CA PHE A 250 -2.51 -15.77 -0.91
C PHE A 250 -1.10 -15.22 -0.64
N GLY A 251 -0.12 -16.12 -0.46
CA GLY A 251 1.24 -15.77 -0.11
C GLY A 251 1.42 -15.29 1.33
N PHE A 252 2.65 -15.37 1.82
CA PHE A 252 3.04 -14.89 3.15
C PHE A 252 3.26 -13.36 3.17
N VAL A 253 2.30 -12.63 2.61
CA VAL A 253 2.35 -11.19 2.40
C VAL A 253 2.44 -10.45 3.73
N GLN A 254 3.38 -9.52 3.85
CA GLN A 254 3.50 -8.73 5.07
C GLN A 254 2.46 -7.61 5.08
N PRO A 255 1.82 -7.30 6.21
CA PRO A 255 0.76 -6.27 6.27
C PRO A 255 1.20 -4.88 5.80
N TYR A 256 2.50 -4.57 5.84
CA TYR A 256 3.03 -3.30 5.37
C TYR A 256 3.01 -3.15 3.82
N GLU A 257 2.87 -4.25 3.06
CA GLU A 257 2.85 -4.25 1.59
C GLU A 257 1.79 -3.28 1.03
N GLY A 258 0.59 -3.25 1.63
CA GLY A 258 -0.49 -2.35 1.21
C GLY A 258 -0.11 -0.87 1.32
N PHE A 259 0.66 -0.51 2.35
CA PHE A 259 1.20 0.85 2.49
C PHE A 259 2.25 1.14 1.42
N ILE A 260 3.16 0.18 1.17
CA ILE A 260 4.22 0.34 0.17
C ILE A 260 3.64 0.56 -1.21
N ASN A 261 2.75 -0.34 -1.65
CA ASN A 261 2.18 -0.31 -2.99
C ASN A 261 1.39 0.99 -3.25
N TYR A 262 0.51 1.37 -2.31
CA TYR A 262 -0.27 2.60 -2.44
C TYR A 262 0.61 3.84 -2.53
N ARG A 263 1.60 3.99 -1.64
CA ARG A 263 2.50 5.15 -1.62
C ARG A 263 3.36 5.22 -2.89
N TRP A 264 3.88 4.09 -3.33
CA TRP A 264 4.71 4.05 -4.54
C TRP A 264 3.90 4.43 -5.79
N LEU A 265 2.71 3.86 -5.97
CA LEU A 265 1.82 4.25 -7.08
C LEU A 265 1.31 5.68 -6.97
N ALA A 266 1.10 6.20 -5.76
CA ALA A 266 0.79 7.61 -5.54
C ALA A 266 1.93 8.52 -6.02
N SER A 267 3.19 8.13 -5.79
CA SER A 267 4.34 8.90 -6.29
C SER A 267 4.43 8.94 -7.82
N LEU A 268 3.88 7.94 -8.51
CA LEU A 268 3.82 7.87 -9.98
C LEU A 268 2.61 8.63 -10.54
N SER A 269 1.49 8.57 -9.83
CA SER A 269 0.19 9.05 -10.32
C SER A 269 -0.13 10.48 -9.90
N GLY A 270 0.57 11.02 -8.89
CA GLY A 270 0.30 12.36 -8.35
C GLY A 270 -1.16 12.52 -7.93
N ASP A 271 -1.78 13.62 -8.32
CA ASP A 271 -3.17 13.95 -7.97
C ASP A 271 -4.21 13.00 -8.57
N LYS A 272 -3.82 12.10 -9.48
CA LYS A 272 -4.70 11.07 -10.05
C LYS A 272 -4.91 9.88 -9.11
N ILE A 273 -4.14 9.78 -8.02
CA ILE A 273 -4.29 8.67 -7.07
C ILE A 273 -5.67 8.71 -6.41
N GLY A 274 -6.35 7.55 -6.41
CA GLY A 274 -7.70 7.35 -5.93
C GLY A 274 -7.76 6.45 -4.70
N GLY A 275 -8.64 5.45 -4.74
CA GLY A 275 -8.90 4.57 -3.60
C GLY A 275 -7.93 3.40 -3.43
N ALA A 276 -7.84 2.92 -2.19
CA ALA A 276 -7.24 1.65 -1.85
C ALA A 276 -8.32 0.57 -1.86
N TRP A 277 -7.98 -0.62 -2.32
CA TRP A 277 -8.91 -1.72 -2.54
C TRP A 277 -8.40 -2.95 -1.81
N PHE A 278 -9.24 -3.57 -0.98
CA PHE A 278 -8.91 -4.81 -0.30
C PHE A 278 -10.10 -5.76 -0.18
N ASP A 279 -9.82 -7.03 0.13
CA ASP A 279 -10.82 -8.09 0.22
C ASP A 279 -10.73 -8.91 1.51
N HIS A 280 -11.67 -9.85 1.65
CA HIS A 280 -11.75 -10.75 2.79
C HIS A 280 -10.82 -11.95 2.70
N GLY A 281 -10.45 -12.41 1.50
CA GLY A 281 -9.58 -13.58 1.27
C GLY A 281 -9.69 -14.68 2.33
N ASP A 282 -8.58 -14.95 3.00
CA ASP A 282 -8.45 -15.79 4.20
C ASP A 282 -8.21 -14.97 5.47
N CYS A 283 -8.66 -13.72 5.49
CA CYS A 283 -8.51 -12.82 6.61
C CYS A 283 -9.24 -13.32 7.86
N THR A 284 -8.60 -13.12 9.01
CA THR A 284 -9.32 -12.94 10.28
C THR A 284 -10.02 -11.57 10.33
N ALA A 285 -10.73 -11.28 11.41
CA ALA A 285 -11.30 -9.94 11.60
C ALA A 285 -10.19 -8.87 11.69
N GLU A 286 -9.09 -9.22 12.36
CA GLU A 286 -7.91 -8.39 12.58
C GLU A 286 -7.16 -8.13 11.28
N ASP A 287 -6.91 -9.15 10.46
CA ASP A 287 -6.28 -8.98 9.14
C ASP A 287 -7.10 -8.01 8.27
N PHE A 288 -8.44 -8.14 8.30
CA PHE A 288 -9.32 -7.29 7.50
C PHE A 288 -9.24 -5.81 7.91
N ILE A 289 -9.34 -5.51 9.20
CA ILE A 289 -9.26 -4.11 9.67
C ILE A 289 -7.86 -3.53 9.51
N GLU A 290 -6.81 -4.35 9.52
CA GLU A 290 -5.43 -3.91 9.32
C GLU A 290 -5.15 -3.40 7.91
N GLN A 291 -5.74 -4.02 6.89
CA GLN A 291 -5.69 -3.52 5.52
C GLN A 291 -6.26 -2.10 5.44
N ALA A 292 -7.36 -1.80 6.15
CA ALA A 292 -7.94 -0.46 6.20
C ALA A 292 -7.01 0.57 6.86
N TYR A 293 -6.37 0.25 7.98
CA TYR A 293 -5.44 1.17 8.65
C TYR A 293 -4.19 1.43 7.81
N GLN A 294 -3.59 0.39 7.21
CA GLN A 294 -2.42 0.56 6.34
C GLN A 294 -2.76 1.41 5.11
N SER A 295 -3.94 1.20 4.51
CA SER A 295 -4.44 2.02 3.41
C SER A 295 -4.59 3.50 3.80
N VAL A 296 -5.21 3.78 4.96
CA VAL A 296 -5.38 5.15 5.46
C VAL A 296 -4.02 5.80 5.75
N LEU A 297 -3.10 5.07 6.40
CA LEU A 297 -1.74 5.55 6.67
C LEU A 297 -0.95 5.84 5.39
N ALA A 298 -1.22 5.09 4.32
CA ALA A 298 -0.64 5.32 3.00
C ALA A 298 -1.16 6.60 2.33
N GLY A 299 -2.26 7.16 2.82
CA GLY A 299 -2.90 8.37 2.30
C GLY A 299 -4.21 8.12 1.55
N ALA A 300 -4.76 6.90 1.58
CA ALA A 300 -6.02 6.60 0.91
C ALA A 300 -7.20 7.38 1.52
N LYS A 301 -7.94 8.08 0.66
CA LYS A 301 -9.18 8.80 1.01
C LYS A 301 -10.44 8.01 0.68
N GLU A 302 -10.29 6.86 0.05
CA GLU A 302 -11.36 5.91 -0.23
C GLU A 302 -10.87 4.49 0.02
N LEU A 303 -11.70 3.71 0.69
CA LEU A 303 -11.54 2.27 0.89
C LEU A 303 -12.60 1.52 0.09
N VAL A 304 -12.18 0.73 -0.89
CA VAL A 304 -13.05 -0.11 -1.72
C VAL A 304 -12.98 -1.55 -1.23
N ILE A 305 -14.11 -2.08 -0.78
CA ILE A 305 -14.19 -3.42 -0.20
C ILE A 305 -14.72 -4.38 -1.26
N PHE A 306 -13.87 -5.32 -1.67
CA PHE A 306 -14.27 -6.42 -2.53
C PHE A 306 -14.66 -7.63 -1.67
N ASN A 307 -15.93 -8.04 -1.64
CA ASN A 307 -17.04 -7.54 -2.45
C ASN A 307 -18.35 -7.49 -1.66
N PHE A 308 -19.41 -6.99 -2.33
CA PHE A 308 -20.73 -6.84 -1.73
C PHE A 308 -21.30 -8.14 -1.17
N ASP A 309 -21.04 -9.29 -1.82
CA ASP A 309 -21.57 -10.59 -1.38
C ASP A 309 -21.09 -10.95 0.02
N SER A 310 -19.89 -10.49 0.41
CA SER A 310 -19.38 -10.67 1.78
C SER A 310 -20.24 -9.96 2.84
N TYR A 311 -20.98 -8.89 2.50
CA TYR A 311 -21.93 -8.28 3.43
C TYR A 311 -23.21 -9.12 3.59
N VAL A 312 -23.58 -9.88 2.55
CA VAL A 312 -24.73 -10.80 2.59
C VAL A 312 -24.39 -12.01 3.43
N THR A 313 -23.21 -12.61 3.24
CA THR A 313 -22.77 -13.79 3.99
C THR A 313 -22.26 -13.45 5.39
N GLY A 314 -21.75 -12.24 5.57
CA GLY A 314 -21.21 -11.74 6.83
C GLY A 314 -19.73 -12.09 7.02
N HIS A 315 -18.94 -11.10 7.45
CA HIS A 315 -17.56 -11.27 7.88
C HIS A 315 -17.32 -10.48 9.17
N PRO A 316 -16.64 -11.03 10.19
CA PRO A 316 -16.44 -10.34 11.47
C PRO A 316 -15.67 -9.01 11.32
N GLY A 317 -14.79 -8.90 10.32
CA GLY A 317 -14.09 -7.66 10.00
C GLY A 317 -15.01 -6.47 9.66
N HIS A 318 -16.25 -6.71 9.19
CA HIS A 318 -17.22 -5.63 8.97
C HIS A 318 -17.64 -4.94 10.26
N HIS A 319 -17.72 -5.69 11.36
CA HIS A 319 -18.04 -5.11 12.65
C HIS A 319 -16.92 -4.17 13.12
N LEU A 320 -15.67 -4.61 13.01
CA LEU A 320 -14.50 -3.81 13.36
C LEU A 320 -14.39 -2.56 12.48
N LEU A 321 -14.63 -2.68 11.17
CA LEU A 321 -14.61 -1.52 10.27
C LEU A 321 -15.68 -0.48 10.65
N ARG A 322 -16.90 -0.91 10.97
CA ARG A 322 -17.95 0.03 11.44
C ARG A 322 -17.57 0.67 12.77
N GLN A 323 -17.02 -0.09 13.70
CA GLN A 323 -16.58 0.40 15.01
C GLN A 323 -15.46 1.44 14.90
N ASP A 324 -14.52 1.21 13.98
CA ASP A 324 -13.33 2.05 13.81
C ASP A 324 -13.47 3.12 12.73
N PHE A 325 -14.60 3.22 12.02
CA PHE A 325 -14.75 4.15 10.91
C PHE A 325 -14.44 5.61 11.29
N GLU A 326 -14.95 6.10 12.43
CA GLU A 326 -14.67 7.47 12.86
C GLU A 326 -13.18 7.69 13.17
N ARG A 327 -12.52 6.67 13.74
CA ARG A 327 -11.07 6.69 14.02
C ARG A 327 -10.26 6.71 12.72
N LEU A 328 -10.63 5.87 11.76
CA LEU A 328 -10.03 5.82 10.43
C LEU A 328 -10.22 7.16 9.69
N ALA A 329 -11.40 7.77 9.76
CA ALA A 329 -11.65 9.07 9.15
C ALA A 329 -10.83 10.19 9.82
N ASN A 330 -10.69 10.19 11.15
CA ASN A 330 -9.82 11.12 11.86
C ASN A 330 -8.35 10.96 11.46
N LEU A 331 -7.88 9.71 11.37
CA LEU A 331 -6.52 9.41 10.94
C LEU A 331 -6.30 9.79 9.48
N ALA A 332 -7.25 9.54 8.59
CA ALA A 332 -7.19 9.95 7.18
C ALA A 332 -7.07 11.46 7.04
N ALA A 333 -7.86 12.23 7.80
CA ALA A 333 -7.75 13.69 7.81
C ALA A 333 -6.38 14.16 8.32
N ALA A 334 -5.83 13.51 9.34
CA ALA A 334 -4.50 13.83 9.86
C ALA A 334 -3.39 13.51 8.86
N VAL A 335 -3.43 12.34 8.22
CA VAL A 335 -2.45 11.92 7.19
C VAL A 335 -2.54 12.81 5.95
N ALA A 336 -3.76 13.20 5.54
CA ALA A 336 -3.94 14.12 4.41
C ALA A 336 -3.31 15.50 4.67
N LYS A 337 -3.37 15.97 5.92
CA LYS A 337 -2.75 17.23 6.34
C LYS A 337 -1.23 17.08 6.52
N ASN A 338 -0.82 16.00 7.15
CA ASN A 338 0.55 15.70 7.55
C ASN A 338 0.91 14.27 7.12
N PRO A 339 1.34 14.09 5.85
CA PRO A 339 1.66 12.76 5.33
C PRO A 339 2.79 12.07 6.12
N VAL A 340 2.85 10.74 6.00
CA VAL A 340 3.94 9.94 6.56
C VAL A 340 5.28 10.36 5.96
N HIS A 341 6.30 10.43 6.81
CA HIS A 341 7.67 10.84 6.51
C HIS A 341 8.69 9.88 7.13
N GLY A 342 9.89 9.84 6.55
CA GLY A 342 11.02 9.09 7.07
C GLY A 342 11.99 8.69 5.95
N ALA A 343 12.57 7.49 6.04
CA ALA A 343 13.55 7.01 5.08
C ALA A 343 12.90 6.79 3.71
N VAL A 344 13.48 7.36 2.66
CA VAL A 344 12.90 7.26 1.31
C VAL A 344 13.44 6.03 0.58
N ALA A 345 12.55 5.11 0.25
CA ALA A 345 12.86 3.88 -0.49
C ALA A 345 12.67 4.11 -1.99
N TYR A 346 13.76 4.13 -2.75
CA TYR A 346 13.72 4.49 -4.16
C TYR A 346 13.45 3.29 -5.06
N LYS A 347 12.35 3.34 -5.84
CA LYS A 347 11.94 2.34 -6.82
C LYS A 347 11.54 2.99 -8.14
N PRO A 348 12.45 3.09 -9.13
CA PRO A 348 12.11 3.58 -10.46
C PRO A 348 10.91 2.85 -11.07
N ALA A 349 10.14 3.55 -11.91
CA ALA A 349 9.04 2.94 -12.65
C ALA A 349 9.51 1.69 -13.40
N ASN A 350 8.71 0.61 -13.37
CA ASN A 350 8.98 -0.62 -14.12
C ASN A 350 10.36 -1.27 -13.85
N SER A 351 10.89 -1.16 -12.63
CA SER A 351 12.15 -1.78 -12.21
C SER A 351 11.98 -3.24 -11.81
N ASP A 352 13.01 -4.05 -12.07
CA ASP A 352 13.13 -5.42 -11.56
C ASP A 352 13.73 -5.40 -10.14
N ALA A 353 13.25 -6.27 -9.27
CA ALA A 353 13.68 -6.33 -7.87
C ALA A 353 14.84 -7.30 -7.62
N GLY A 354 15.18 -8.17 -8.58
CA GLY A 354 16.20 -9.21 -8.37
C GLY A 354 15.92 -10.02 -7.10
N GLY A 355 16.94 -10.16 -6.24
CA GLY A 355 16.84 -10.81 -4.93
C GLY A 355 16.11 -9.99 -3.85
N ASP A 356 15.76 -8.72 -4.12
CA ASP A 356 15.11 -7.79 -3.18
C ASP A 356 13.58 -7.72 -3.36
N LEU A 357 12.96 -8.78 -3.90
CA LEU A 357 11.50 -8.86 -4.07
C LEU A 357 10.78 -8.62 -2.73
N TYR A 358 9.88 -7.64 -2.68
CA TYR A 358 9.09 -7.26 -1.52
C TYR A 358 9.93 -6.83 -0.30
N ILE A 359 11.20 -6.45 -0.49
CA ILE A 359 12.10 -6.10 0.63
C ILE A 359 11.56 -4.96 1.50
N MET A 360 10.92 -3.96 0.89
CA MET A 360 10.39 -2.79 1.59
C MET A 360 9.29 -3.17 2.59
N ASP A 361 8.57 -4.25 2.33
CA ASP A 361 7.52 -4.72 3.22
C ASP A 361 8.15 -5.21 4.54
N TYR A 362 9.30 -5.88 4.46
CA TYR A 362 10.05 -6.34 5.62
C TYR A 362 10.74 -5.19 6.37
N ILE A 363 11.30 -4.22 5.65
CA ILE A 363 11.91 -3.02 6.26
C ILE A 363 10.86 -2.24 7.06
N GLY A 364 9.65 -2.05 6.52
CA GLY A 364 8.54 -1.45 7.24
C GLY A 364 8.07 -2.25 8.45
N MET A 365 8.14 -3.59 8.40
CA MET A 365 7.84 -4.48 9.53
C MET A 365 8.93 -4.47 10.62
N PHE A 366 10.11 -3.92 10.35
CA PHE A 366 11.05 -3.52 11.40
C PHE A 366 10.63 -2.20 12.06
N GLY A 367 9.59 -1.49 11.66
CA GLY A 367 9.22 -0.21 12.27
C GLY A 367 10.15 0.91 11.85
N ILE A 368 10.65 0.83 10.63
CA ILE A 368 11.26 1.95 9.94
C ILE A 368 10.12 2.68 9.23
N SER A 369 10.00 3.99 9.47
CA SER A 369 8.99 4.81 8.79
C SER A 369 9.46 5.07 7.37
N GLU A 370 9.03 4.22 6.43
CA GLU A 370 9.47 4.30 5.05
C GLU A 370 8.54 5.16 4.17
N VAL A 371 9.13 5.72 3.12
CA VAL A 371 8.43 6.49 2.09
C VAL A 371 8.87 5.96 0.72
N PRO A 372 8.10 5.07 0.09
CA PRO A 372 8.39 4.64 -1.27
C PRO A 372 8.26 5.80 -2.26
N ALA A 373 9.21 5.92 -3.19
CA ALA A 373 9.23 6.96 -4.20
C ALA A 373 9.71 6.43 -5.56
N SER A 374 9.05 6.88 -6.63
CA SER A 374 9.44 6.56 -8.01
C SER A 374 10.44 7.52 -8.64
N GLU A 375 10.59 8.71 -8.06
CA GLU A 375 11.61 9.70 -8.39
C GLU A 375 12.74 9.67 -7.37
N TYR A 376 13.96 9.96 -7.83
CA TYR A 376 15.13 9.92 -6.95
C TYR A 376 15.06 11.06 -5.91
N PRO A 377 15.19 10.76 -4.60
CA PRO A 377 14.92 11.74 -3.56
C PRO A 377 16.16 12.58 -3.18
N GLU A 378 16.55 13.52 -4.03
CA GLU A 378 17.79 14.32 -3.88
C GLU A 378 17.92 15.12 -2.57
N ASN A 379 16.82 15.34 -1.86
CA ASN A 379 16.73 16.12 -0.63
C ASN A 379 16.40 15.26 0.61
N ALA A 380 16.29 13.95 0.47
CA ALA A 380 16.04 13.07 1.60
C ALA A 380 17.29 12.93 2.47
N LYS A 381 17.09 12.93 3.79
CA LYS A 381 18.16 12.71 4.76
C LYS A 381 18.61 11.27 4.82
N VAL A 382 17.70 10.33 4.58
CA VAL A 382 17.97 8.89 4.57
C VAL A 382 17.38 8.33 3.29
N ILE A 383 18.23 7.67 2.48
CA ILE A 383 17.87 7.11 1.18
C ILE A 383 18.19 5.62 1.19
N PHE A 384 17.17 4.80 0.92
CA PHE A 384 17.30 3.37 0.74
C PHE A 384 17.29 3.03 -0.75
N LEU A 385 18.37 2.38 -1.21
CA LEU A 385 18.58 1.95 -2.59
C LEU A 385 18.64 0.42 -2.64
N PRO A 386 17.49 -0.26 -2.80
CA PRO A 386 17.45 -1.68 -3.10
C PRO A 386 17.72 -1.94 -4.59
N THR A 387 17.77 -3.21 -5.00
CA THR A 387 18.12 -3.63 -6.37
C THR A 387 17.30 -2.92 -7.45
N GLN A 388 16.03 -2.64 -7.18
CA GLN A 388 15.14 -1.85 -8.04
C GLN A 388 15.78 -0.53 -8.51
N ALA A 389 16.50 0.15 -7.63
CA ALA A 389 17.14 1.44 -7.90
C ALA A 389 18.22 1.36 -8.99
N ALA A 390 18.82 0.18 -9.21
CA ALA A 390 19.87 -0.03 -10.21
C ALA A 390 19.39 0.20 -11.65
N LYS A 391 18.07 0.21 -11.89
CA LYS A 391 17.49 0.58 -13.19
C LYS A 391 17.82 2.02 -13.61
N ASP A 392 17.95 2.95 -12.66
CA ASP A 392 18.37 4.31 -12.98
C ASP A 392 19.89 4.35 -13.22
N SER A 393 20.28 4.50 -14.49
CA SER A 393 21.69 4.52 -14.89
C SER A 393 22.54 5.65 -14.29
N ALA A 394 21.90 6.70 -13.74
CA ALA A 394 22.58 7.82 -13.08
C ALA A 394 22.52 7.73 -11.54
N VAL A 395 21.92 6.67 -10.98
CA VAL A 395 21.65 6.57 -9.53
C VAL A 395 22.90 6.65 -8.68
N VAL A 396 24.03 6.09 -9.14
CA VAL A 396 25.30 6.14 -8.41
C VAL A 396 25.81 7.57 -8.27
N GLU A 397 25.74 8.36 -9.33
CA GLU A 397 26.16 9.76 -9.31
C GLU A 397 25.26 10.59 -8.39
N LYS A 398 23.94 10.40 -8.50
CA LYS A 398 22.96 11.04 -7.61
C LYS A 398 23.18 10.66 -6.14
N ALA A 399 23.44 9.39 -5.86
CA ALA A 399 23.76 8.86 -4.52
C ALA A 399 25.00 9.52 -3.92
N ILE A 400 26.09 9.64 -4.70
CA ILE A 400 27.30 10.34 -4.26
C ILE A 400 27.03 11.83 -4.00
N GLN A 401 26.21 12.48 -4.81
CA GLN A 401 25.81 13.87 -4.56
C GLN A 401 25.02 14.02 -3.27
N SER A 402 24.07 13.12 -2.99
CA SER A 402 23.31 13.10 -1.72
C SER A 402 24.23 12.87 -0.52
N LEU A 403 25.20 11.95 -0.61
CA LEU A 403 26.23 11.76 0.42
C LEU A 403 27.03 13.04 0.68
N ASN A 404 27.43 13.75 -0.36
CA ASN A 404 28.17 15.01 -0.23
C ASN A 404 27.31 16.12 0.42
N LYS A 405 25.98 16.02 0.35
CA LYS A 405 25.03 16.89 1.07
C LYS A 405 24.75 16.41 2.51
N GLY A 406 25.35 15.30 2.94
CA GLY A 406 25.20 14.74 4.29
C GLY A 406 24.09 13.69 4.44
N ALA A 407 23.46 13.25 3.34
CA ALA A 407 22.47 12.17 3.41
C ALA A 407 23.12 10.86 3.88
N LYS A 408 22.31 10.03 4.54
CA LYS A 408 22.65 8.64 4.86
C LYS A 408 22.15 7.73 3.73
N LEU A 409 23.01 6.84 3.25
CA LEU A 409 22.64 5.83 2.26
C LEU A 409 22.57 4.44 2.90
N ILE A 410 21.49 3.74 2.59
CA ILE A 410 21.35 2.31 2.84
C ILE A 410 21.27 1.63 1.48
N LEU A 411 22.18 0.69 1.24
CA LEU A 411 22.35 0.02 -0.06
C LEU A 411 22.17 -1.47 0.13
N THR A 412 21.47 -2.16 -0.77
CA THR A 412 21.55 -3.63 -0.80
C THR A 412 22.79 -4.08 -1.58
N THR A 413 23.26 -5.30 -1.29
CA THR A 413 24.33 -5.92 -2.10
C THR A 413 23.87 -6.17 -3.54
N GLY A 414 22.60 -6.54 -3.75
CA GLY A 414 21.97 -6.62 -5.06
C GLY A 414 22.00 -5.29 -5.83
N PHE A 415 21.71 -4.17 -5.18
CA PHE A 415 21.88 -2.84 -5.80
C PHE A 415 23.32 -2.58 -6.23
N LEU A 416 24.29 -2.81 -5.34
CA LEU A 416 25.71 -2.58 -5.64
C LEU A 416 26.21 -3.44 -6.80
N ALA A 417 25.74 -4.68 -6.90
CA ALA A 417 26.14 -5.60 -7.96
C ALA A 417 25.57 -5.21 -9.35
N HIS A 418 24.33 -4.69 -9.38
CA HIS A 418 23.63 -4.41 -10.64
C HIS A 418 23.72 -2.95 -11.10
N ALA A 419 24.00 -2.00 -10.19
CA ALA A 419 24.09 -0.59 -10.54
C ALA A 419 25.35 -0.30 -11.38
N ARG A 420 25.18 0.45 -12.47
CA ARG A 420 26.31 0.93 -13.27
C ARG A 420 27.18 1.86 -12.42
N GLY A 421 28.42 1.47 -12.15
CA GLY A 421 29.32 2.22 -11.29
C GLY A 421 29.23 1.83 -9.81
N GLY A 422 28.54 0.74 -9.46
CA GLY A 422 28.38 0.26 -8.09
C GLY A 422 29.69 0.03 -7.34
N GLU A 423 30.80 -0.22 -8.06
CA GLU A 423 32.15 -0.34 -7.49
C GLU A 423 32.58 0.92 -6.72
N LYS A 424 32.14 2.11 -7.16
CA LYS A 424 32.47 3.38 -6.50
C LYS A 424 31.79 3.49 -5.14
N LEU A 425 30.53 3.06 -5.05
CA LEU A 425 29.80 3.03 -3.79
C LEU A 425 30.32 1.92 -2.87
N ALA A 426 30.73 0.78 -3.41
CA ALA A 426 31.37 -0.30 -2.65
C ALA A 426 32.71 0.17 -2.03
N GLU A 427 33.54 0.91 -2.78
CA GLU A 427 34.76 1.52 -2.27
C GLU A 427 34.47 2.54 -1.15
N LEU A 428 33.49 3.42 -1.36
CA LEU A 428 33.06 4.38 -0.34
C LEU A 428 32.47 3.68 0.89
N ALA A 429 31.76 2.57 0.71
CA ALA A 429 31.25 1.73 1.79
C ALA A 429 32.35 0.92 2.49
N GLN A 430 33.59 0.91 1.98
CA GLN A 430 34.72 0.15 2.52
C GLN A 430 34.49 -1.37 2.60
N ILE A 431 33.89 -1.92 1.55
CA ILE A 431 33.71 -3.36 1.35
C ILE A 431 34.54 -3.83 0.16
N LYS A 432 34.94 -5.10 0.15
CA LYS A 432 35.73 -5.66 -0.96
C LYS A 432 34.89 -5.78 -2.23
N TRP A 433 35.52 -5.48 -3.36
CA TRP A 433 34.96 -5.59 -4.71
C TRP A 433 35.88 -6.43 -5.61
N PRO A 434 35.36 -7.24 -6.55
CA PRO A 434 33.93 -7.45 -6.88
C PRO A 434 33.18 -8.24 -5.80
N LEU A 435 31.87 -8.00 -5.71
CA LEU A 435 30.98 -8.86 -4.92
C LEU A 435 30.90 -10.24 -5.58
N LYS A 436 31.00 -11.29 -4.77
CA LYS A 436 30.90 -12.68 -5.22
C LYS A 436 29.53 -13.24 -4.84
N GLU A 437 28.73 -13.60 -5.84
CA GLU A 437 27.43 -14.23 -5.61
C GLU A 437 27.61 -15.62 -4.99
N THR A 438 26.87 -15.91 -3.92
CA THR A 438 27.02 -17.16 -3.16
C THR A 438 25.71 -17.72 -2.63
N ASN A 439 24.64 -16.92 -2.54
CA ASN A 439 23.34 -17.33 -1.97
C ASN A 439 23.50 -18.08 -0.64
N VAL A 440 24.16 -17.43 0.32
CA VAL A 440 24.40 -18.00 1.64
C VAL A 440 23.08 -18.09 2.40
N VAL A 441 22.82 -19.23 3.03
CA VAL A 441 21.64 -19.46 3.85
C VAL A 441 22.08 -19.76 5.28
N THR A 442 21.52 -19.04 6.25
CA THR A 442 21.74 -19.32 7.68
C THR A 442 20.42 -19.41 8.45
N ARG A 443 20.41 -20.27 9.48
CA ARG A 443 19.34 -20.36 10.49
C ARG A 443 19.86 -20.02 11.88
N LEU A 444 21.05 -19.43 11.97
CA LEU A 444 21.70 -19.13 13.23
C LEU A 444 22.23 -17.71 13.15
N VAL A 445 21.85 -16.85 14.09
CA VAL A 445 22.36 -15.48 14.17
C VAL A 445 23.22 -15.31 15.40
N ASP A 446 24.27 -14.50 15.29
CA ASP A 446 25.14 -14.13 16.40
C ASP A 446 24.72 -12.76 16.94
N ASP A 447 24.17 -12.74 18.14
CA ASP A 447 23.90 -11.51 18.89
C ASP A 447 24.89 -11.38 20.04
N ASN A 448 26.01 -10.68 19.78
CA ASN A 448 27.03 -10.40 20.78
C ASN A 448 27.57 -11.66 21.50
N GLY A 449 27.77 -12.75 20.76
CA GLY A 449 28.25 -14.04 21.26
C GLY A 449 27.12 -15.01 21.63
N VAL A 450 25.86 -14.57 21.63
CA VAL A 450 24.70 -15.43 21.84
C VAL A 450 24.20 -15.92 20.49
N LYS A 451 24.30 -17.23 20.26
CA LYS A 451 23.80 -17.86 19.04
C LYS A 451 22.32 -18.19 19.18
N THR A 452 21.48 -17.54 18.38
CA THR A 452 20.03 -17.75 18.40
C THR A 452 19.57 -18.47 17.12
N PRO A 453 18.92 -19.65 17.24
CA PRO A 453 18.34 -20.32 16.08
C PRO A 453 17.10 -19.57 15.59
N LEU A 454 16.93 -19.53 14.27
CA LEU A 454 15.76 -18.96 13.59
C LEU A 454 14.84 -20.09 13.10
N GLU A 455 13.53 -19.87 13.19
CA GLU A 455 12.53 -20.80 12.66
C GLU A 455 12.64 -20.94 11.13
N PHE A 456 12.79 -19.80 10.45
CA PHE A 456 12.99 -19.71 9.01
C PHE A 456 14.41 -19.20 8.70
N PRO A 457 15.00 -19.61 7.57
CA PRO A 457 16.33 -19.14 7.21
C PRO A 457 16.32 -17.68 6.74
N ILE A 458 17.47 -17.02 6.89
CA ILE A 458 17.82 -15.80 6.18
C ILE A 458 18.75 -16.18 5.03
N THR A 459 18.49 -15.64 3.85
CA THR A 459 19.35 -15.79 2.67
C THR A 459 20.06 -14.47 2.39
N MET A 460 21.32 -14.56 1.96
CA MET A 460 22.19 -13.45 1.60
C MET A 460 22.73 -13.67 0.19
N ASP A 461 22.52 -12.72 -0.71
CA ASP A 461 22.88 -12.84 -2.14
C ASP A 461 24.39 -13.05 -2.35
N TYR A 462 25.22 -12.26 -1.66
CA TYR A 462 26.64 -12.14 -1.92
C TYR A 462 27.49 -12.48 -0.71
N GLN A 463 28.75 -12.82 -0.93
CA GLN A 463 29.77 -12.83 0.11
C GLN A 463 30.18 -11.40 0.42
N LEU A 464 29.62 -10.81 1.47
CA LEU A 464 29.95 -9.46 1.91
C LEU A 464 31.19 -9.47 2.80
N THR A 465 32.34 -9.03 2.27
CA THR A 465 33.59 -8.94 3.04
C THR A 465 33.93 -7.48 3.35
N PRO A 466 33.88 -7.04 4.62
CA PRO A 466 34.37 -5.72 5.01
C PRO A 466 35.87 -5.58 4.73
N ASP A 467 36.30 -4.42 4.25
CA ASP A 467 37.71 -4.01 4.25
C ASP A 467 38.01 -3.18 5.50
N LYS A 468 37.38 -2.01 5.61
CA LYS A 468 37.47 -1.10 6.77
C LYS A 468 36.11 -0.76 7.38
N ALA A 469 35.02 -1.20 6.74
CA ALA A 469 33.69 -1.10 7.31
C ALA A 469 33.57 -1.98 8.58
N THR A 470 32.71 -1.56 9.49
CA THR A 470 32.34 -2.37 10.65
C THR A 470 31.26 -3.36 10.23
N ALA A 471 31.44 -4.66 10.50
CA ALA A 471 30.35 -5.63 10.44
C ALA A 471 29.49 -5.46 11.69
N LEU A 472 28.23 -5.08 11.50
CA LEU A 472 27.27 -4.87 12.58
C LEU A 472 26.49 -6.14 12.91
N LEU A 473 26.11 -6.92 11.89
CA LEU A 473 25.32 -8.15 12.02
C LEU A 473 25.91 -9.25 11.15
N GLN A 474 26.00 -10.46 11.70
CA GLN A 474 26.60 -11.62 11.04
C GLN A 474 25.91 -12.94 11.46
N GLY A 475 25.94 -13.93 10.57
CA GLY A 475 25.49 -15.29 10.89
C GLY A 475 26.25 -15.89 12.07
N GLY A 476 25.60 -16.78 12.81
CA GLY A 476 26.16 -17.52 13.94
C GLY A 476 26.89 -18.81 13.55
N ASP A 477 26.87 -19.16 12.26
CA ASP A 477 27.62 -20.29 11.72
C ASP A 477 29.13 -19.99 11.64
N GLU A 478 29.98 -21.01 11.41
CA GLU A 478 31.44 -20.83 11.38
C GLU A 478 31.90 -19.86 10.28
N ALA A 479 31.15 -19.78 9.18
CA ALA A 479 31.42 -18.88 8.07
C ALA A 479 31.23 -17.39 8.44
N LYS A 480 30.42 -17.08 9.47
CA LYS A 480 30.13 -15.72 9.96
C LYS A 480 29.77 -14.73 8.85
N ASP A 481 28.90 -15.16 7.94
CA ASP A 481 28.51 -14.35 6.80
C ASP A 481 27.84 -13.04 7.24
N VAL A 482 28.30 -11.93 6.67
CA VAL A 482 27.93 -10.60 7.12
C VAL A 482 26.62 -10.17 6.45
N LEU A 483 25.65 -9.79 7.28
CA LEU A 483 24.34 -9.30 6.86
C LEU A 483 24.31 -7.77 6.79
N LEU A 484 25.00 -7.08 7.69
CA LEU A 484 24.98 -5.62 7.77
C LEU A 484 26.37 -5.06 8.01
N THR A 485 26.80 -4.13 7.16
CA THR A 485 28.04 -3.36 7.39
C THR A 485 27.76 -1.87 7.44
N GLN A 486 28.65 -1.13 8.10
CA GLN A 486 28.56 0.32 8.16
C GLN A 486 29.93 0.97 8.01
N ASN A 487 29.98 2.00 7.17
CA ASN A 487 31.02 3.01 7.19
C ASN A 487 30.43 4.31 7.77
N GLU A 488 30.53 4.47 9.09
CA GLU A 488 30.01 5.63 9.82
C GLU A 488 30.58 6.94 9.29
N LYS A 489 31.87 6.99 8.92
CA LYS A 489 32.53 8.21 8.43
C LYS A 489 31.98 8.70 7.09
N LYS A 490 31.35 7.80 6.33
CA LYS A 490 30.75 8.11 5.02
C LYS A 490 29.23 8.07 5.04
N ASN A 491 28.59 7.79 6.18
CA ASN A 491 27.14 7.60 6.28
C ASN A 491 26.59 6.58 5.26
N ILE A 492 27.32 5.46 5.07
CA ILE A 492 26.86 4.37 4.19
C ILE A 492 26.70 3.10 5.02
N THR A 493 25.56 2.45 4.86
CA THR A 493 25.28 1.11 5.35
C THR A 493 24.98 0.19 4.17
N VAL A 494 25.52 -1.04 4.20
CA VAL A 494 25.24 -2.06 3.20
C VAL A 494 24.52 -3.23 3.86
N VAL A 495 23.35 -3.58 3.33
CA VAL A 495 22.52 -4.71 3.74
C VAL A 495 22.72 -5.83 2.73
N ASN A 496 23.06 -7.02 3.21
CA ASN A 496 23.17 -8.22 2.40
C ASN A 496 21.97 -9.11 2.70
N ILE A 497 21.02 -9.16 1.77
CA ILE A 497 19.76 -9.89 1.92
C ILE A 497 19.38 -10.44 0.56
N HIS A 498 18.68 -11.57 0.59
CA HIS A 498 17.91 -12.11 -0.51
C HIS A 498 16.56 -12.54 0.06
N THR A 499 15.49 -11.93 -0.40
CA THR A 499 14.13 -12.30 0.01
C THR A 499 13.67 -13.52 -0.78
N PHE A 500 13.51 -13.36 -2.11
CA PHE A 500 12.91 -14.37 -2.98
C PHE A 500 13.57 -14.41 -4.36
N SER A 501 13.54 -15.60 -4.96
CA SER A 501 13.97 -15.89 -6.32
C SER A 501 12.84 -16.52 -7.13
N GLN A 502 12.94 -16.52 -8.46
CA GLN A 502 11.99 -17.27 -9.31
C GLN A 502 11.91 -18.76 -8.92
N GLN A 503 13.01 -19.36 -8.43
CA GLN A 503 13.01 -20.72 -7.94
C GLN A 503 12.08 -20.92 -6.72
N ASP A 504 11.99 -19.94 -5.82
CA ASP A 504 11.08 -19.98 -4.68
C ASP A 504 9.61 -19.99 -5.13
N PHE A 505 9.27 -19.16 -6.13
CA PHE A 505 7.93 -19.13 -6.73
C PHE A 505 7.58 -20.47 -7.39
N ASP A 506 8.49 -20.99 -8.22
CA ASP A 506 8.32 -22.25 -8.93
C ASP A 506 8.15 -23.44 -7.96
N ALA A 507 8.83 -23.42 -6.80
CA ALA A 507 8.78 -24.50 -5.81
C ALA A 507 7.40 -24.69 -5.18
N VAL A 508 6.56 -23.64 -5.15
CA VAL A 508 5.22 -23.69 -4.54
C VAL A 508 4.09 -23.39 -5.53
N GLY A 509 4.42 -23.13 -6.80
CA GLY A 509 3.43 -22.73 -7.81
C GLY A 509 2.79 -21.36 -7.57
N GLU A 510 3.41 -20.53 -6.74
CA GLU A 510 3.05 -19.11 -6.57
C GLU A 510 3.68 -18.31 -7.71
N VAL A 511 3.02 -17.24 -8.17
CA VAL A 511 3.46 -16.48 -9.35
C VAL A 511 3.59 -14.99 -9.05
N LEU A 512 2.91 -14.51 -8.01
CA LEU A 512 2.69 -13.10 -7.74
C LEU A 512 3.21 -12.70 -6.35
N LEU A 513 2.85 -13.44 -5.31
CA LEU A 513 3.00 -13.01 -3.91
C LEU A 513 4.12 -13.75 -3.18
N SER A 514 4.50 -13.27 -1.99
CA SER A 514 5.57 -13.86 -1.18
C SER A 514 5.44 -15.39 -1.03
N PRO A 515 6.31 -16.20 -1.67
CA PRO A 515 6.09 -17.64 -1.84
C PRO A 515 6.39 -18.47 -0.58
N ARG A 516 7.13 -17.90 0.39
CA ARG A 516 7.50 -18.56 1.64
C ARG A 516 7.74 -17.55 2.76
N GLN A 517 7.78 -18.02 4.01
CA GLN A 517 8.25 -17.21 5.13
C GLN A 517 9.77 -17.05 5.12
N LEU A 518 10.23 -15.92 5.68
CA LEU A 518 11.65 -15.57 5.82
C LEU A 518 12.02 -15.45 7.29
N GLY A 519 13.27 -15.80 7.63
CA GLY A 519 13.83 -15.61 8.97
C GLY A 519 14.06 -14.15 9.36
N LEU A 520 13.89 -13.23 8.41
CA LEU A 520 14.21 -11.81 8.58
C LEU A 520 13.44 -11.16 9.73
N LEU A 521 12.18 -11.56 9.95
CA LEU A 521 11.36 -11.05 11.05
C LEU A 521 11.43 -11.93 12.30
N GLU A 522 12.24 -12.99 12.31
CA GLU A 522 12.44 -13.85 13.49
C GLU A 522 13.72 -13.50 14.28
N VAL A 523 14.44 -12.46 13.85
CA VAL A 523 15.68 -12.05 14.50
C VAL A 523 15.44 -11.46 15.89
N PRO A 524 16.43 -11.54 16.80
CA PRO A 524 16.35 -10.89 18.11
C PRO A 524 16.07 -9.39 18.02
N GLN A 525 15.47 -8.82 19.07
CA GLN A 525 15.16 -7.39 19.17
C GLN A 525 16.40 -6.49 19.02
N SER A 526 17.56 -6.93 19.50
CA SER A 526 18.85 -6.26 19.31
C SER A 526 19.20 -6.08 17.83
N TRP A 527 19.05 -7.13 17.02
CA TRP A 527 19.24 -7.10 15.58
C TRP A 527 18.24 -6.15 14.91
N ALA A 528 16.96 -6.26 15.28
CA ALA A 528 15.93 -5.36 14.77
C ALA A 528 16.27 -3.88 15.05
N ASN A 529 16.74 -3.57 16.26
CA ASN A 529 17.17 -2.22 16.63
C ASN A 529 18.42 -1.76 15.88
N THR A 530 19.40 -2.64 15.66
CA THR A 530 20.58 -2.31 14.84
C THR A 530 20.18 -1.96 13.40
N ILE A 531 19.23 -2.70 12.81
CA ILE A 531 18.68 -2.39 11.48
C ILE A 531 17.94 -1.04 11.52
N ARG A 532 17.06 -0.80 12.50
CA ARG A 532 16.39 0.51 12.66
C ARG A 532 17.39 1.66 12.75
N GLN A 533 18.47 1.50 13.52
CA GLN A 533 19.48 2.53 13.71
C GLN A 533 20.21 2.86 12.40
N ALA A 534 20.42 1.88 11.53
CA ALA A 534 20.95 2.12 10.19
C ALA A 534 20.05 3.06 9.37
N PHE A 535 18.73 3.03 9.57
CA PHE A 535 17.78 3.89 8.87
C PHE A 535 17.39 5.16 9.64
N HIS A 536 17.89 5.35 10.86
CA HIS A 536 17.44 6.43 11.74
C HIS A 536 17.84 7.82 11.22
N ASP A 537 16.87 8.73 11.15
CA ASP A 537 17.09 10.18 11.07
C ASP A 537 17.12 10.76 12.48
N GLU A 538 18.19 11.46 12.85
CA GLU A 538 18.38 12.07 14.18
C GLU A 538 17.26 13.05 14.57
N GLY A 539 16.50 13.56 13.59
CA GLY A 539 15.32 14.40 13.84
C GLY A 539 14.05 13.64 14.21
N MET A 540 14.07 12.30 14.21
CA MET A 540 12.91 11.45 14.46
C MET A 540 13.02 10.71 15.80
N PRO A 541 11.91 10.25 16.40
CA PRO A 541 11.95 9.38 17.58
C PRO A 541 12.68 8.07 17.30
N GLU A 542 13.36 7.54 18.31
CA GLU A 542 14.05 6.25 18.26
C GLU A 542 13.12 5.15 18.80
N LEU A 543 12.90 4.09 18.01
CA LEU A 543 12.05 2.97 18.37
C LEU A 543 12.90 1.79 18.86
N ASN A 544 12.60 1.32 20.07
CA ASN A 544 13.13 0.09 20.64
C ASN A 544 11.99 -0.92 20.82
N ALA A 545 11.98 -1.97 20.00
CA ALA A 545 10.87 -2.91 19.92
C ALA A 545 11.27 -4.25 19.28
N PRO A 546 10.55 -5.36 19.48
CA PRO A 546 10.73 -6.54 18.65
C PRO A 546 10.41 -6.26 17.17
N THR A 547 10.64 -7.22 16.28
CA THR A 547 10.15 -7.18 14.90
C THR A 547 8.61 -7.18 14.87
N ARG A 548 8.03 -6.94 13.69
CA ARG A 548 6.57 -6.87 13.48
C ARG A 548 5.90 -5.77 14.30
N ILE A 549 6.65 -4.69 14.54
CA ILE A 549 6.15 -3.45 15.08
C ILE A 549 6.33 -2.42 13.98
N THR A 550 5.24 -1.90 13.44
CA THR A 550 5.32 -0.84 12.43
C THR A 550 5.30 0.52 13.12
N PHE A 551 5.97 1.49 12.51
CA PHE A 551 6.06 2.86 13.01
C PHE A 551 5.94 3.81 11.82
N GLN A 552 4.84 4.55 11.77
CA GLN A 552 4.57 5.53 10.71
C GLN A 552 4.57 6.93 11.33
N TYR A 553 5.61 7.71 11.04
CA TYR A 553 5.83 9.05 11.57
C TYR A 553 5.22 10.10 10.64
N LEU A 554 4.39 11.00 11.17
CA LEU A 554 3.75 12.07 10.41
C LEU A 554 4.60 13.34 10.44
N ASN A 555 4.47 14.18 9.41
CA ASN A 555 5.22 15.43 9.27
C ASN A 555 5.03 16.45 10.41
N ASP A 556 3.98 16.32 11.23
CA ASP A 556 3.73 17.17 12.40
C ASP A 556 4.34 16.61 13.70
N GLY A 557 5.03 15.49 13.62
CA GLY A 557 5.66 14.82 14.75
C GLY A 557 4.77 13.87 15.55
N ASN A 558 3.52 13.68 15.12
CA ASN A 558 2.67 12.59 15.58
C ASN A 558 3.07 11.27 14.89
N PHE A 559 2.70 10.13 15.45
CA PHE A 559 3.05 8.84 14.85
C PHE A 559 2.09 7.72 15.24
N VAL A 560 2.01 6.69 14.40
CA VAL A 560 1.25 5.47 14.69
C VAL A 560 2.20 4.32 14.93
N VAL A 561 1.95 3.55 16.00
CA VAL A 561 2.64 2.30 16.29
C VAL A 561 1.63 1.17 16.23
N HIS A 562 1.99 0.08 15.56
CA HIS A 562 1.13 -1.10 15.43
C HIS A 562 1.89 -2.36 15.79
N ASN A 563 1.33 -3.17 16.68
CA ASN A 563 1.85 -4.49 17.02
C ASN A 563 1.23 -5.57 16.14
N TYR A 564 1.96 -6.10 15.16
CA TYR A 564 1.51 -7.20 14.31
C TYR A 564 1.84 -8.58 14.87
N ASN A 565 2.49 -8.64 16.04
CA ASN A 565 2.74 -9.90 16.72
C ASN A 565 1.44 -10.51 17.26
N ARG A 566 1.47 -11.84 17.41
CA ARG A 566 0.41 -12.62 18.06
C ARG A 566 0.47 -12.56 19.59
N GLU A 567 1.51 -11.93 20.13
CA GLU A 567 1.78 -11.81 21.55
C GLU A 567 1.77 -10.35 22.00
N LYS A 568 1.61 -10.14 23.31
CA LYS A 568 1.79 -8.83 23.93
C LYS A 568 3.26 -8.43 23.84
N VAL A 569 3.53 -7.17 23.52
CA VAL A 569 4.89 -6.63 23.42
C VAL A 569 5.03 -5.31 24.17
N THR A 570 6.23 -5.05 24.68
CA THR A 570 6.62 -3.75 25.21
C THR A 570 7.37 -3.00 24.12
N VAL A 571 6.95 -1.77 23.85
CA VAL A 571 7.59 -0.85 22.91
C VAL A 571 8.07 0.37 23.67
N GLU A 572 9.33 0.76 23.45
CA GLU A 572 9.88 2.01 23.96
C GLU A 572 10.18 2.96 22.80
N VAL A 573 9.72 4.20 22.92
CA VAL A 573 9.97 5.26 21.94
C VAL A 573 10.70 6.39 22.65
N ARG A 574 11.94 6.68 22.27
CA ARG A 574 12.67 7.86 22.71
C ARG A 574 12.23 9.04 21.85
N LEU A 575 11.52 9.97 22.47
CA LEU A 575 10.97 11.15 21.83
C LEU A 575 12.07 12.22 21.61
N THR A 576 11.93 12.98 20.53
CA THR A 576 12.82 14.11 20.17
C THR A 576 12.51 15.40 20.93
N GLY A 577 11.47 15.40 21.76
CA GLY A 577 11.11 16.55 22.58
C GLY A 577 9.97 16.25 23.54
N ASP A 578 9.90 17.05 24.60
CA ASP A 578 8.93 16.89 25.68
C ASP A 578 7.51 17.24 25.22
N GLY A 579 6.52 16.59 25.82
CA GLY A 579 5.13 16.88 25.54
C GLY A 579 4.20 15.84 26.16
N LYS A 580 2.96 16.26 26.42
CA LYS A 580 1.91 15.31 26.76
C LYS A 580 1.43 14.64 25.48
N LEU A 581 1.38 13.31 25.52
CA LEU A 581 0.88 12.50 24.43
C LEU A 581 -0.46 11.91 24.83
N VAL A 582 -1.35 11.80 23.85
CA VAL A 582 -2.60 11.06 23.95
C VAL A 582 -2.68 10.05 22.81
N ASN A 583 -3.42 8.98 23.03
CA ASN A 583 -3.79 8.06 21.97
C ASN A 583 -4.94 8.68 21.15
N GLY A 584 -4.66 9.16 19.95
CA GLY A 584 -5.63 9.76 19.03
C GLY A 584 -6.77 8.83 18.61
N LEU A 585 -6.69 7.52 18.90
CA LEU A 585 -7.77 6.56 18.60
C LEU A 585 -8.84 6.49 19.71
N ASN A 586 -8.49 6.79 20.96
CA ASN A 586 -9.40 6.65 22.10
C ASN A 586 -9.33 7.77 23.14
N GLY A 587 -8.42 8.73 23.00
CA GLY A 587 -8.23 9.88 23.89
C GLY A 587 -7.45 9.60 25.17
N GLU A 588 -6.98 8.36 25.40
CA GLU A 588 -6.25 8.02 26.63
C GLU A 588 -4.90 8.72 26.69
N ARG A 589 -4.53 9.21 27.87
CA ARG A 589 -3.20 9.80 28.08
C ARG A 589 -2.13 8.72 28.06
N LEU A 590 -1.05 9.01 27.35
CA LEU A 590 0.11 8.14 27.24
C LEU A 590 1.17 8.60 28.25
N ALA A 591 1.56 7.68 29.13
CA ALA A 591 2.55 7.97 30.17
C ALA A 591 3.96 8.07 29.57
N THR A 592 4.71 9.08 30.00
CA THR A 592 6.10 9.30 29.61
C THR A 592 6.98 9.43 30.86
N GLU A 593 8.17 8.85 30.78
CA GLU A 593 9.23 8.98 31.78
C GLU A 593 10.36 9.79 31.17
N GLY A 594 10.38 11.10 31.43
CA GLY A 594 11.23 12.03 30.70
C GLY A 594 10.86 12.06 29.21
N ASN A 595 11.83 11.76 28.33
CA ASN A 595 11.61 11.65 26.90
C ASN A 595 11.32 10.21 26.43
N ILE A 596 11.08 9.27 27.33
CA ILE A 596 10.78 7.88 26.97
C ILE A 596 9.28 7.64 27.09
N LEU A 597 8.66 7.22 25.99
CA LEU A 597 7.30 6.70 25.95
C LEU A 597 7.37 5.17 26.00
N LYS A 598 6.74 4.56 27.01
CA LYS A 598 6.63 3.11 27.13
C LYS A 598 5.21 2.65 26.83
N LEU A 599 5.05 1.77 25.86
CA LEU A 599 3.77 1.25 25.39
C LEU A 599 3.69 -0.25 25.65
N GLU A 600 2.69 -0.65 26.43
CA GLU A 600 2.34 -2.04 26.64
C GLU A 600 1.26 -2.45 25.64
N MET A 601 1.66 -3.02 24.51
CA MET A 601 0.78 -3.26 23.37
C MET A 601 0.26 -4.70 23.37
N ALA A 602 -1.06 -4.87 23.46
CA ALA A 602 -1.71 -6.15 23.23
C ALA A 602 -1.44 -6.69 21.81
N PRO A 603 -1.61 -8.01 21.56
CA PRO A 603 -1.53 -8.56 20.21
C PRO A 603 -2.40 -7.77 19.24
N ARG A 604 -1.89 -7.48 18.04
CA ARG A 604 -2.66 -6.86 16.94
C ARG A 604 -3.20 -5.46 17.24
N SER A 605 -2.78 -4.85 18.34
CA SER A 605 -3.21 -3.51 18.77
C SER A 605 -2.42 -2.40 18.08
N ARG A 606 -3.02 -1.21 18.07
CA ARG A 606 -2.43 -0.01 17.47
C ARG A 606 -2.69 1.22 18.33
N ILE A 607 -1.75 2.15 18.32
CA ILE A 607 -1.80 3.39 19.10
C ILE A 607 -1.39 4.53 18.18
N TRP A 608 -2.23 5.56 18.08
CA TRP A 608 -1.89 6.79 17.40
C TRP A 608 -1.40 7.81 18.43
N CYS A 609 -0.10 8.03 18.52
CA CYS A 609 0.48 8.97 19.47
C CYS A 609 0.35 10.41 18.93
N VAL A 610 -0.47 11.21 19.60
CA VAL A 610 -0.73 12.61 19.24
C VAL A 610 -0.23 13.54 20.35
N ARG A 611 0.51 14.58 19.99
CA ARG A 611 0.93 15.64 20.91
C ARG A 611 -0.27 16.52 21.27
N GLU A 612 -0.55 16.69 22.55
CA GLU A 612 -1.51 17.70 23.01
C GLU A 612 -0.95 19.09 22.65
N THR A 613 -1.62 19.82 21.76
CA THR A 613 -1.36 21.24 21.56
C THR A 613 -1.70 21.99 22.85
N ARG A 614 -0.75 22.82 23.33
CA ARG A 614 -0.90 23.62 24.55
C ARG A 614 -2.03 24.63 24.47
#